data_AF-A0A1G8PXB6-F1
#
_entry.id   AF-A0A1G8PXB6-F1
#
_cell.length_a   1.000
_cell.length_b   1.000
_cell.length_c   1.000
_cell.angle_alpha   90.00
_cell.angle_beta   90.00
_cell.angle_gamma   90.00
#
_symmetry.space_group_name_H-M   'P 1'
#
loop_
_entity.id
_entity.type
_entity.pdbx_description
1 polymer ?
#
loop_
_entity_poly.entity_id
_entity_poly.type
_entity_poly.pdbx_seq_one_letter_code
_entity_poly.pdbx_strand_id
1 'polypeptide(L)'
;MTDALLARLTVGVIFLYHGLVPKLLFVSPTELRMLDAHGLPHAAAALAGVAEILLGLAILLLRRQRWPLCLALAALILLLVDVAIFVPALLADAFNPVTVNLAASVLCVIALRAKRAE
;
A
#
# COMPACT_ATOMS: atom_id res chain seq x y z
N MET A 1 5.60 7.02 -22.55
CA MET A 1 5.56 5.59 -22.12
C MET A 1 6.44 5.30 -20.91
N THR A 2 7.50 6.08 -20.66
CA THR A 2 8.40 5.95 -19.49
C THR A 2 7.73 6.27 -18.16
N ASP A 3 6.90 7.32 -18.10
CA ASP A 3 6.37 7.85 -16.84
C ASP A 3 5.41 6.88 -16.14
N ALA A 4 4.62 6.15 -16.91
CA ALA A 4 3.71 5.15 -16.38
C ALA A 4 4.41 3.87 -15.92
N LEU A 5 5.51 3.50 -16.59
CA LEU A 5 6.36 2.42 -16.11
C LEU A 5 7.02 2.82 -14.79
N LEU A 6 7.57 4.03 -14.70
CA LEU A 6 8.14 4.57 -13.48
C LEU A 6 7.09 4.59 -12.35
N ALA A 7 5.89 5.13 -12.62
CA ALA A 7 4.82 5.16 -11.64
C ALA A 7 4.43 3.75 -11.15
N ARG A 8 4.32 2.79 -12.07
CA ARG A 8 4.00 1.40 -11.73
C ARG A 8 5.11 0.71 -10.92
N LEU A 9 6.37 0.93 -11.29
CA LEU A 9 7.53 0.42 -10.56
C LEU A 9 7.54 1.00 -9.14
N THR A 10 7.37 2.32 -9.00
CA THR A 10 7.34 2.99 -7.71
C THR A 10 6.23 2.44 -6.81
N VAL A 11 5.00 2.30 -7.32
CA VAL A 11 3.90 1.70 -6.53
C VAL A 11 4.23 0.27 -6.12
N GLY A 12 4.74 -0.55 -7.04
CA GLY A 12 5.14 -1.93 -6.72
C GLY A 12 6.19 -1.99 -5.61
N VAL A 13 7.20 -1.13 -5.68
CA VAL A 13 8.25 -1.02 -4.65
C VAL A 13 7.70 -0.53 -3.31
N ILE A 14 6.79 0.45 -3.30
CA ILE A 14 6.13 0.92 -2.07
C ILE A 14 5.43 -0.24 -1.36
N PHE A 15 4.62 -1.02 -2.08
CA PHE A 15 3.91 -2.16 -1.51
C PHE A 15 4.86 -3.28 -1.04
N LEU A 16 5.92 -3.56 -1.79
CA LEU A 16 6.96 -4.50 -1.34
C LEU A 16 7.63 -4.03 -0.04
N TYR A 17 7.97 -2.74 0.04
CA TYR A 17 8.63 -2.18 1.22
C TYR A 17 7.69 -2.19 2.44
N HIS A 18 6.45 -1.74 2.28
CA HIS A 18 5.45 -1.76 3.35
C HIS A 18 5.13 -3.19 3.81
N GLY A 19 5.02 -4.15 2.90
CA GLY A 19 4.75 -5.53 3.29
C GLY A 19 5.95 -6.21 3.96
N LEU A 20 7.18 -5.87 3.56
CA LEU A 20 8.39 -6.52 4.08
C LEU A 20 8.91 -5.87 5.37
N VAL A 21 9.09 -4.55 5.38
CA VAL A 21 9.82 -3.87 6.44
C VAL A 21 8.97 -3.69 7.71
N PRO A 22 7.88 -2.91 7.70
CA PRO A 22 7.09 -2.66 8.91
C PRO A 22 6.19 -3.83 9.34
N LYS A 23 6.00 -4.85 8.49
CA LYS A 23 5.08 -5.98 8.74
C LYS A 23 5.75 -7.33 8.99
N LEU A 24 6.95 -7.58 8.45
CA LEU A 24 7.64 -8.87 8.61
C LEU A 24 8.98 -8.72 9.34
N LEU A 25 9.85 -7.81 8.91
CA LEU A 25 11.20 -7.67 9.46
C LEU A 25 11.23 -6.89 10.77
N PHE A 26 10.52 -5.77 10.81
CA PHE A 26 10.47 -4.84 11.92
C PHE A 26 9.02 -4.48 12.21
N VAL A 27 8.29 -5.45 12.77
CA VAL A 27 6.85 -5.29 13.07
C VAL A 27 6.65 -4.01 13.89
N SER A 28 6.00 -3.02 13.27
CA SER A 28 5.91 -1.69 13.87
C SER A 28 4.96 -1.70 15.08
N PRO A 29 5.24 -0.91 16.12
CA PRO A 29 4.32 -0.80 17.26
C PRO A 29 2.95 -0.22 16.84
N THR A 30 2.92 0.57 15.76
CA THR A 30 1.67 1.05 15.15
C THR A 30 0.84 -0.12 14.61
N GLU A 31 1.47 -1.03 13.86
CA GLU A 31 0.82 -2.21 13.30
C GLU A 31 0.16 -3.06 14.40
N LEU A 32 0.89 -3.28 15.49
CA LEU A 32 0.39 -4.05 16.64
C LEU A 32 -0.79 -3.36 17.30
N ARG A 33 -0.72 -2.04 17.51
CA ARG A 33 -1.86 -1.27 18.05
C ARG A 33 -3.09 -1.35 17.16
N MET A 34 -2.91 -1.34 15.84
CA MET A 34 -4.02 -1.49 14.89
C MET A 34 -4.64 -2.88 14.97
N LEU A 35 -3.83 -3.93 15.09
CA LEU A 35 -4.33 -5.30 15.28
C LEU A 35 -5.03 -5.49 16.62
N ASP A 36 -4.49 -4.94 17.70
CA ASP A 36 -5.11 -4.95 19.03
C ASP A 36 -6.47 -4.24 19.02
N ALA A 37 -6.56 -3.10 18.32
CA ALA A 37 -7.81 -2.36 18.15
C ALA A 37 -8.87 -3.16 17.35
N HIS A 38 -8.43 -4.05 16.47
CA HIS A 38 -9.29 -5.01 15.75
C HIS A 38 -9.56 -6.30 16.52
N GLY A 39 -8.91 -6.53 17.67
CA GLY A 39 -8.97 -7.80 18.39
C GLY A 39 -8.35 -8.98 17.62
N LEU A 40 -7.42 -8.69 16.69
CA LEU A 40 -6.76 -9.70 15.86
C LEU A 40 -5.46 -10.19 16.51
N PRO A 41 -5.08 -11.45 16.28
CA PRO A 41 -3.79 -11.94 16.75
C PRO A 41 -2.64 -11.20 16.06
N HIS A 42 -1.52 -10.99 16.75
CA HIS A 42 -0.36 -10.31 16.19
C HIS A 42 0.22 -11.02 14.94
N ALA A 43 -0.01 -12.34 14.83
CA ALA A 43 0.34 -13.12 13.64
C ALA A 43 -0.37 -12.63 12.35
N ALA A 44 -1.49 -11.90 12.46
CA ALA A 44 -2.17 -11.28 11.34
C ALA A 44 -1.34 -10.18 10.66
N ALA A 45 -0.37 -9.56 11.36
CA ALA A 45 0.59 -8.63 10.76
C ALA A 45 1.36 -9.30 9.61
N ALA A 46 1.79 -10.55 9.82
CA ALA A 46 2.53 -11.31 8.82
C ALA A 46 1.66 -11.62 7.60
N LEU A 47 0.39 -11.97 7.81
CA LEU A 47 -0.56 -12.20 6.71
C LEU A 47 -0.79 -10.94 5.88
N ALA A 48 -0.96 -9.79 6.54
CA ALA A 48 -1.07 -8.49 5.87
C ALA A 48 0.22 -8.15 5.10
N GLY A 49 1.39 -8.44 5.67
CA GLY A 49 2.69 -8.22 5.04
C GLY A 49 2.88 -9.06 3.79
N VAL A 50 2.56 -10.35 3.88
CA VAL A 50 2.59 -11.25 2.72
C VAL A 50 1.61 -10.79 1.64
N ALA A 51 0.39 -10.37 2.02
CA ALA A 51 -0.59 -9.87 1.06
C ALA A 51 -0.08 -8.62 0.31
N GLU A 52 0.54 -7.67 0.99
CA GLU A 52 1.15 -6.49 0.35
C GLU A 52 2.32 -6.83 -0.55
N ILE A 53 3.19 -7.76 -0.14
CA ILE A 53 4.28 -8.24 -0.98
C ILE A 53 3.73 -8.88 -2.26
N LEU A 54 2.73 -9.76 -2.13
CA LEU A 54 2.11 -10.42 -3.27
C LEU A 54 1.45 -9.40 -4.21
N LEU A 55 0.80 -8.37 -3.67
CA LEU A 55 0.23 -7.29 -4.46
C LEU A 55 1.32 -6.47 -5.15
N GLY A 56 2.40 -6.13 -4.47
CA GLY A 56 3.57 -5.45 -5.04
C GLY A 56 4.19 -6.25 -6.19
N LEU A 57 4.41 -7.56 -6.00
CA LEU A 57 4.87 -8.47 -7.06
C LEU A 57 3.87 -8.55 -8.22
N ALA A 58 2.57 -8.65 -7.94
CA ALA A 58 1.55 -8.67 -8.98
C ALA A 58 1.54 -7.38 -9.81
N ILE A 59 1.74 -6.22 -9.18
CA ILE A 59 1.89 -4.94 -9.87
C ILE A 59 3.13 -4.99 -10.79
N LEU A 60 4.28 -5.49 -10.33
CA LEU A 60 5.51 -5.51 -11.13
C LEU A 60 5.49 -6.53 -12.28
N LEU A 61 4.96 -7.73 -12.04
CA LEU A 61 4.98 -8.87 -12.97
C LEU A 61 3.83 -8.80 -13.98
N LEU A 62 2.61 -8.47 -13.54
CA LEU A 62 1.41 -8.48 -14.40
C LEU A 62 1.21 -7.14 -15.13
N ARG A 63 2.24 -6.66 -15.83
CA ARG A 63 2.27 -5.33 -16.49
C ARG A 63 1.09 -5.08 -17.43
N ARG A 64 0.57 -6.13 -18.06
CA ARG A 64 -0.59 -6.06 -18.95
C ARG A 64 -1.92 -5.90 -18.22
N GLN A 65 -1.99 -6.25 -16.94
CA GLN A 65 -3.20 -6.25 -16.15
C GLN A 65 -3.38 -4.94 -15.37
N ARG A 66 -4.62 -4.45 -15.33
CA ARG A 66 -5.02 -3.26 -14.58
C ARG A 66 -5.51 -3.57 -13.16
N TRP A 67 -6.03 -4.78 -12.94
CA TRP A 67 -6.58 -5.19 -11.65
C TRP A 67 -5.62 -5.02 -10.45
N PRO A 68 -4.28 -5.28 -10.56
CA PRO A 68 -3.39 -5.10 -9.41
C PRO A 68 -3.29 -3.64 -8.97
N LEU A 69 -3.32 -2.70 -9.93
CA LEU A 69 -3.30 -1.27 -9.64
C LEU A 69 -4.63 -0.78 -9.06
N CYS A 70 -5.76 -1.33 -9.52
CA CYS A 70 -7.06 -1.04 -8.92
C CYS A 70 -7.16 -1.56 -7.49
N LEU A 71 -6.67 -2.78 -7.23
CA LEU A 71 -6.58 -3.30 -5.86
C LEU A 71 -5.65 -2.48 -4.99
N ALA A 72 -4.50 -2.02 -5.52
CA ALA A 72 -3.60 -1.13 -4.80
C ALA A 72 -4.30 0.17 -4.39
N LEU A 73 -5.05 0.81 -5.30
CA LEU A 73 -5.85 2.00 -4.96
C LEU A 73 -6.87 1.72 -3.85
N ALA A 74 -7.61 0.61 -3.97
CA ALA A 74 -8.58 0.23 -2.94
C ALA A 74 -7.90 -0.03 -1.59
N ALA A 75 -6.76 -0.71 -1.58
CA ALA A 75 -5.98 -1.00 -0.38
C ALA A 75 -5.44 0.28 0.27
N LEU A 76 -4.89 1.22 -0.50
CA LEU A 76 -4.40 2.51 0.01
C LEU A 76 -5.53 3.31 0.70
N ILE A 77 -6.71 3.36 0.07
CA ILE A 77 -7.87 4.05 0.64
C ILE A 77 -8.36 3.34 1.90
N LEU A 78 -8.49 2.02 1.85
CA LEU A 78 -8.97 1.23 2.98
C LEU A 78 -8.05 1.36 4.19
N LEU A 79 -6.74 1.20 3.99
CA LEU A 79 -5.73 1.36 5.05
C LEU A 79 -5.70 2.80 5.59
N LEU A 80 -5.89 3.81 4.75
CA LEU A 80 -5.96 5.19 5.22
C LEU A 80 -7.19 5.44 6.10
N VAL A 81 -8.35 4.92 5.70
CA VAL A 81 -9.58 4.97 6.53
C VAL A 81 -9.37 4.22 7.83
N ASP A 82 -8.72 3.07 7.78
CA ASP A 82 -8.40 2.26 8.95
C ASP A 82 -7.54 3.04 9.97
N VAL A 83 -6.45 3.67 9.49
CA VAL A 83 -5.62 4.54 10.33
C VAL A 83 -6.42 5.72 10.88
N ALA A 84 -7.29 6.33 10.07
CA ALA A 84 -8.09 7.46 10.52
C ALA A 84 -9.08 7.11 11.64
N ILE A 85 -9.56 5.86 11.70
CA ILE A 85 -10.47 5.38 12.73
C ILE A 85 -9.70 4.95 13.98
N PHE A 86 -8.66 4.12 13.82
CA PHE A 86 -8.03 3.44 14.95
C PHE A 86 -6.82 4.17 15.54
N VAL A 87 -6.09 4.93 14.72
CA VAL A 87 -4.89 5.67 15.17
C VAL A 87 -4.86 7.08 14.56
N PRO A 88 -5.90 7.92 14.82
CA PRO A 88 -6.05 9.23 14.18
C PRO A 88 -4.90 10.19 14.48
N ALA A 89 -4.18 9.99 15.59
CA ALA A 89 -3.00 10.79 15.94
C ALA A 89 -1.93 10.78 14.84
N LEU A 90 -1.78 9.67 14.11
CA LEU A 90 -0.81 9.56 13.00
C LEU A 90 -1.13 10.47 11.82
N LEU A 91 -2.38 10.94 11.69
CA LEU A 91 -2.77 11.85 10.61
C LEU A 91 -2.13 13.24 10.78
N ALA A 92 -1.81 13.63 12.01
CA ALA A 92 -1.23 14.93 12.34
C ALA A 92 0.31 14.93 12.39
N ASP A 93 0.94 13.76 12.29
CA ASP A 93 2.40 13.65 12.30
C ASP A 93 3.01 14.28 11.03
N ALA A 94 4.24 14.78 11.16
CA ALA A 94 4.99 15.36 10.03
C ALA A 94 5.21 14.33 8.91
N PHE A 95 5.33 13.06 9.26
CA PHE A 95 5.41 11.93 8.35
C PHE A 95 4.17 11.05 8.50
N ASN A 96 3.03 11.57 8.01
CA ASN A 96 1.74 10.91 8.14
C ASN A 96 1.42 9.99 6.95
N PRO A 97 0.53 9.00 7.14
CA PRO A 97 0.08 8.11 6.08
C PRO A 97 -0.78 8.80 5.02
N VAL A 98 -1.36 9.97 5.29
CA VAL A 98 -2.18 10.70 4.30
C VAL A 98 -1.35 11.08 3.08
N THR A 99 -0.17 11.67 3.31
CA THR A 99 0.71 12.15 2.24
C THR A 99 1.22 11.01 1.36
N VAL A 100 1.66 9.91 1.98
CA VAL A 100 2.16 8.72 1.27
C VAL A 100 1.04 8.03 0.48
N ASN A 101 -0.15 7.85 1.08
CA ASN A 101 -1.29 7.25 0.38
C ASN A 101 -1.76 8.10 -0.79
N LEU A 102 -1.78 9.43 -0.64
CA LEU A 102 -2.11 10.35 -1.73
C LEU A 102 -1.10 10.23 -2.88
N ALA A 103 0.20 10.27 -2.58
CA ALA A 103 1.25 10.13 -3.58
C ALA A 103 1.15 8.78 -4.32
N ALA A 104 1.04 7.67 -3.58
CA ALA A 104 0.89 6.34 -4.16
C ALA A 104 -0.39 6.21 -5.01
N SER A 105 -1.50 6.80 -4.57
CA SER A 105 -2.76 6.80 -5.32
C SER A 105 -2.65 7.55 -6.65
N VAL A 106 -2.00 8.72 -6.64
CA VAL A 106 -1.74 9.48 -7.88
C VAL A 106 -0.86 8.68 -8.85
N LEU A 107 0.18 8.01 -8.34
CA LEU A 107 1.03 7.14 -9.17
C LEU A 107 0.24 5.96 -9.76
N CYS A 108 -0.66 5.34 -8.99
CA CYS A 108 -1.57 4.34 -9.52
C CYS A 108 -2.43 4.87 -10.67
N VAL A 109 -2.99 6.08 -10.53
CA VAL A 109 -3.79 6.71 -11.59
C VAL A 109 -2.96 6.99 -12.83
N ILE A 110 -1.73 7.49 -12.69
CA ILE A 110 -0.80 7.70 -13.81
C ILE A 110 -0.51 6.39 -14.53
N ALA A 111 -0.20 5.33 -13.78
CA ALA A 111 0.06 3.99 -14.32
C ALA A 111 -1.16 3.39 -15.03
N LEU A 112 -2.37 3.62 -14.53
CA LEU A 112 -3.62 3.15 -15.13
C LEU A 112 -3.98 3.89 -16.43
N ARG A 113 -3.73 5.21 -16.49
CA ARG A 113 -4.09 6.05 -17.65
C ARG A 113 -3.27 5.76 -18.90
N ALA A 114 -2.00 5.37 -18.76
CA ALA A 114 -1.14 5.14 -19.92
C ALA A 114 -1.57 3.97 -20.81
N LYS A 115 -2.38 3.03 -20.28
CA LYS A 115 -2.86 1.88 -21.04
C LYS A 115 -4.11 2.16 -21.88
N ARG A 116 -4.58 3.41 -21.95
CA ARG A 116 -5.69 3.87 -22.80
C ARG A 116 -5.22 4.34 -24.19
N ALA A 117 -3.90 4.38 -24.42
CA ALA A 117 -3.28 4.84 -25.65
C ALA A 117 -2.78 3.69 -26.56
N GLU A 118 -3.23 2.46 -26.30
CA GLU A 118 -3.04 1.29 -27.17
C GLU A 118 -4.38 0.90 -27.80
#